data_AF-A0A094KW41-F1
#
_entry.id   AF-A0A094KW41-F1
#
_cell.length_a   1.000
_cell.length_b   1.000
_cell.length_c   1.000
_cell.angle_alpha   90.00
_cell.angle_beta   90.00
_cell.angle_gamma   90.00
#
_symmetry.space_group_name_H-M   'P 1'
#
loop_
_entity.id
_entity.type
_entity.pdbx_description
1 polymer ?
#
loop_
_entity_poly.entity_id
_entity_poly.type
_entity_poly.pdbx_seq_one_letter_code
_entity_poly.pdbx_strand_id
1 'polypeptide(L)'
;MGNVSNKYYIDNVKNQTHLAEQINPLTFVENTKNELSINRNLLSYDHGVFKIYYISDIHLDHKILKKFPVFASKLEITKYIKSLVKEMISEFSDLSEFIRPYIFISGDLTYNFTFSKVFYEELRSLLPNANIFIVLGNHELWDITLTEKANTSSQKVDSVIKKYKGLLNKLNIHMIQNELVVYKYSGNFNPLYDVYRLDENEILKMSKEELREFVKSSRLTILGGIAFTGYAAQYNALKGLYREAITDLDNDIIQTKRFESIYNKCKTALDDYQVIVLTHTPKENWSKDEYCKNWIYVNGHTHQNKFVNTAEKTVYADNQIGYYKKSLGFKHLYCSGIYDIFTDYKDGIYEISKEEFQDFYSGKGSGVSYSRKGTKIYMLKKNEIYCFIQKYIKTGSLCILNGGSPVKLKPQRELEYYYEKLDVYTNAVQDFLDIFDSSLQEVSTLVRSFGGSGRIHGFIVDIDSLNHLYLNPFDGKVTPYYATSINDKYVYKNIASLLRFRNIGLYNKYQKLLESGKDLSKFDMVPNEHQLISKSTIHSVKTEIYKFSRIAKGLQYLSQIKVIRIWNDNLMEKRSEDVDSRVLITDLIGE
;
A
#
# COMPACT_ATOMS: atom_id res chain seq x y z
N MET A 1 60.25 -18.38 -0.63
CA MET A 1 59.31 -17.53 0.12
C MET A 1 58.21 -17.09 -0.84
N GLY A 2 56.96 -17.53 -0.80
CA GLY A 2 56.23 -18.51 -0.02
C GLY A 2 54.84 -18.44 -0.67
N ASN A 3 54.43 -19.50 -1.37
CA ASN A 3 53.10 -19.64 -1.95
C ASN A 3 52.08 -19.65 -0.81
N VAL A 4 51.62 -18.47 -0.40
CA VAL A 4 50.43 -18.36 0.45
C VAL A 4 49.24 -18.42 -0.50
N SER A 5 48.81 -19.65 -0.80
CA SER A 5 47.49 -19.91 -1.36
C SER A 5 46.46 -19.18 -0.49
N ASN A 6 45.81 -18.16 -1.05
CA ASN A 6 44.88 -17.32 -0.31
C ASN A 6 43.60 -18.14 -0.03
N LYS A 7 43.58 -18.76 1.15
CA LYS A 7 42.55 -19.70 1.63
C LYS A 7 41.12 -19.18 1.50
N TYR A 8 40.91 -17.87 1.56
CA TYR A 8 39.57 -17.28 1.64
C TYR A 8 38.68 -17.53 0.40
N TYR A 9 39.24 -17.63 -0.81
CA TYR A 9 38.48 -17.92 -2.04
C TYR A 9 38.22 -19.43 -2.23
N ILE A 10 39.21 -20.26 -1.90
CA ILE A 10 39.12 -21.73 -2.04
C ILE A 10 38.20 -22.32 -0.96
N ASP A 11 38.29 -21.84 0.28
CA ASP A 11 37.49 -22.34 1.41
C ASP A 11 36.01 -21.92 1.30
N ASN A 12 35.70 -20.73 0.74
CA ASN A 12 34.33 -20.21 0.72
C ASN A 12 33.58 -20.36 -0.61
N VAL A 13 34.27 -20.48 -1.75
CA VAL A 13 33.62 -20.31 -3.07
C VAL A 13 33.89 -21.48 -4.04
N LYS A 14 35.09 -22.07 -4.05
CA LYS A 14 35.47 -23.11 -5.03
C LYS A 14 35.19 -24.56 -4.58
N ASN A 15 35.29 -24.88 -3.29
CA ASN A 15 35.07 -26.25 -2.81
C ASN A 15 33.58 -26.65 -2.70
N GLN A 16 32.66 -25.68 -2.68
CA GLN A 16 31.21 -25.96 -2.61
C GLN A 16 30.49 -25.85 -3.98
N THR A 17 31.16 -25.34 -5.02
CA THR A 17 30.59 -25.15 -6.36
C THR A 17 30.42 -26.47 -7.13
N HIS A 18 31.35 -27.43 -6.97
CA HIS A 18 31.21 -28.76 -7.58
C HIS A 18 29.99 -29.54 -7.05
N LEU A 19 29.56 -29.29 -5.81
CA LEU A 19 28.35 -29.87 -5.21
C LEU A 19 27.08 -29.09 -5.60
N ALA A 20 27.16 -27.77 -5.79
CA ALA A 20 26.04 -26.93 -6.22
C ALA A 20 25.65 -27.18 -7.69
N GLU A 21 26.64 -27.39 -8.57
CA GLU A 21 26.40 -27.59 -10.01
C GLU A 21 25.74 -28.94 -10.34
N GLN A 22 25.92 -29.97 -9.50
CA GLN A 22 25.37 -31.31 -9.73
C GLN A 22 23.88 -31.46 -9.38
N ILE A 23 23.27 -30.48 -8.69
CA ILE A 23 21.88 -30.55 -8.17
C ILE A 23 20.98 -29.47 -8.79
N ASN A 24 21.49 -28.70 -9.77
CA ASN A 24 20.75 -27.60 -10.38
C ASN A 24 19.49 -28.08 -11.13
N PRO A 25 18.31 -27.51 -10.87
CA PRO A 25 17.16 -27.69 -11.74
C PRO A 25 17.49 -27.17 -13.14
N LEU A 26 17.35 -28.04 -14.15
CA LEU A 26 17.29 -27.63 -15.54
C LEU A 26 16.19 -26.57 -15.68
N THR A 27 16.59 -25.36 -16.03
CA THR A 27 15.70 -24.23 -16.31
C THR A 27 14.83 -24.56 -17.52
N PHE A 28 13.57 -24.92 -17.31
CA PHE A 28 12.57 -24.85 -18.38
C PHE A 28 12.03 -23.42 -18.45
N VAL A 29 12.27 -22.77 -19.60
CA VAL A 29 11.82 -21.41 -19.90
C VAL A 29 10.50 -21.52 -20.64
N GLU A 30 9.37 -21.46 -19.92
CA GLU A 30 8.10 -21.09 -20.54
C GLU A 30 7.93 -19.57 -20.44
N ASN A 31 8.28 -18.88 -21.52
CA ASN A 31 8.02 -17.45 -21.68
C ASN A 31 6.53 -17.23 -21.95
N THR A 32 5.73 -17.03 -20.90
CA THR A 32 4.41 -16.42 -21.05
C THR A 32 4.52 -14.91 -20.80
N LYS A 33 4.86 -14.17 -21.87
CA LYS A 33 4.73 -12.70 -21.90
C LYS A 33 3.26 -12.34 -22.06
N ASN A 34 2.54 -12.21 -20.94
CA ASN A 34 1.28 -11.48 -20.89
C ASN A 34 1.43 -10.34 -19.87
N GLU A 35 2.07 -9.25 -20.29
CA GLU A 35 1.90 -7.96 -19.61
C GLU A 35 0.52 -7.41 -19.96
N LEU A 36 -0.50 -7.88 -19.24
CA LEU A 36 -1.81 -7.25 -19.25
C LEU A 36 -1.67 -5.88 -18.58
N SER A 37 -1.85 -4.83 -19.39
CA SER A 37 -1.90 -3.44 -18.97
C SER A 37 -3.11 -3.20 -18.08
N ILE A 38 -2.99 -3.49 -16.78
CA ILE A 38 -3.93 -2.98 -15.79
C ILE A 38 -3.90 -1.46 -15.87
N ASN A 39 -5.06 -0.83 -15.73
CA ASN A 39 -5.26 0.61 -15.74
C ASN A 39 -4.62 1.23 -14.47
N ARG A 40 -3.28 1.24 -14.44
CA ARG A 40 -2.39 1.64 -13.33
C ARG A 40 -2.62 3.08 -12.86
N ASN A 41 -3.31 3.90 -13.66
CA ASN A 41 -3.65 5.29 -13.37
C ASN A 41 -4.86 5.46 -12.43
N LEU A 42 -5.68 4.42 -12.21
CA LEU A 42 -6.83 4.50 -11.29
C LEU A 42 -6.43 4.30 -9.81
N LEU A 43 -5.43 3.45 -9.53
CA LEU A 43 -5.00 3.11 -8.15
C LEU A 43 -4.03 4.14 -7.54
N SER A 44 -3.34 4.95 -8.33
CA SER A 44 -2.32 5.88 -7.84
C SER A 44 -2.88 7.13 -7.16
N TYR A 45 -4.20 7.36 -7.23
CA TYR A 45 -4.88 8.52 -6.68
C TYR A 45 -5.93 8.16 -5.62
N ASP A 46 -6.09 6.88 -5.33
CA ASP A 46 -7.04 6.42 -4.33
C ASP A 46 -6.46 6.62 -2.93
N HIS A 47 -7.31 7.11 -2.02
CA HIS A 47 -6.89 7.45 -0.67
C HIS A 47 -6.29 6.21 0.00
N GLY A 48 -5.00 6.26 0.38
CA GLY A 48 -4.37 5.25 1.23
C GLY A 48 -3.70 4.06 0.53
N VAL A 49 -3.68 3.96 -0.80
CA VAL A 49 -2.90 2.94 -1.52
C VAL A 49 -1.41 3.31 -1.55
N PHE A 50 -0.52 2.35 -1.32
CA PHE A 50 0.93 2.56 -1.39
C PHE A 50 1.65 1.48 -2.20
N LYS A 51 2.86 1.80 -2.66
CA LYS A 51 3.71 0.89 -3.44
C LYS A 51 4.60 0.07 -2.53
N ILE A 52 4.68 -1.23 -2.83
CA ILE A 52 5.63 -2.15 -2.22
C ILE A 52 6.56 -2.65 -3.32
N TYR A 53 7.85 -2.41 -3.17
CA TYR A 53 8.89 -2.87 -4.07
C TYR A 53 9.34 -4.27 -3.63
N TYR A 54 9.56 -5.19 -4.57
CA TYR A 54 9.96 -6.56 -4.25
C TYR A 54 11.00 -7.12 -5.22
N ILE A 55 11.84 -8.02 -4.70
CA ILE A 55 12.89 -8.74 -5.43
C ILE A 55 13.20 -10.07 -4.73
N SER A 56 13.68 -11.06 -5.46
CA SER A 56 14.16 -12.33 -4.89
C SER A 56 15.24 -12.97 -5.75
N ASP A 57 15.87 -14.03 -5.22
CA ASP A 57 16.77 -14.92 -5.96
C ASP A 57 17.93 -14.15 -6.61
N ILE A 58 18.57 -13.26 -5.84
CA ILE A 58 19.68 -12.42 -6.30
C ILE A 58 20.93 -13.26 -6.54
N HIS A 59 21.18 -14.32 -5.75
CA HIS A 59 22.32 -15.24 -5.92
C HIS A 59 23.68 -14.53 -6.11
N LEU A 60 24.10 -13.74 -5.13
CA LEU A 60 25.35 -12.96 -5.17
C LEU A 60 26.56 -13.84 -5.47
N ASP A 61 26.61 -15.07 -4.95
CA ASP A 61 27.73 -15.99 -5.15
C ASP A 61 27.99 -16.24 -6.63
N HIS A 62 26.94 -16.51 -7.41
CA HIS A 62 27.05 -16.71 -8.85
C HIS A 62 27.48 -15.44 -9.58
N LYS A 63 27.00 -14.27 -9.14
CA LYS A 63 27.39 -12.97 -9.72
C LYS A 63 28.86 -12.65 -9.43
N ILE A 64 29.32 -12.91 -8.21
CA ILE A 64 30.71 -12.75 -7.77
C ILE A 64 31.62 -13.68 -8.57
N LEU A 65 31.27 -14.97 -8.68
CA LEU A 65 32.02 -15.95 -9.46
C LEU A 65 32.15 -15.55 -10.94
N LYS A 66 31.05 -15.08 -11.54
CA LYS A 66 31.04 -14.60 -12.92
C LYS A 66 31.90 -13.35 -13.11
N LYS A 67 31.94 -12.46 -12.11
CA LYS A 67 32.74 -11.23 -12.15
C LYS A 67 34.23 -11.50 -11.89
N PHE A 68 34.52 -12.47 -11.02
CA PHE A 68 35.87 -12.81 -10.54
C PHE A 68 36.13 -14.32 -10.66
N PRO A 69 36.42 -14.82 -11.87
CA PRO A 69 36.52 -16.27 -12.15
C PRO A 69 37.77 -16.95 -11.58
N VAL A 70 38.81 -16.18 -11.20
CA VAL A 70 40.10 -16.75 -10.75
C VAL A 70 40.41 -16.38 -9.31
N PHE A 71 40.52 -15.09 -9.03
CA PHE A 71 40.83 -14.57 -7.70
C PHE A 71 40.20 -13.18 -7.54
N ALA A 72 39.72 -12.89 -6.34
CA ALA A 72 39.38 -11.55 -5.90
C ALA A 72 39.68 -11.40 -4.41
N SER A 73 40.19 -10.23 -4.04
CA SER A 73 40.34 -9.83 -2.66
C SER A 73 38.97 -9.58 -2.00
N LYS A 74 38.93 -9.67 -0.67
CA LYS A 74 37.76 -9.30 0.13
C LYS A 74 37.27 -7.87 -0.18
N LEU A 75 38.20 -6.94 -0.43
CA LEU A 75 37.87 -5.56 -0.77
C LEU A 75 37.18 -5.45 -2.13
N GLU A 76 37.65 -6.18 -3.15
CA GLU A 76 37.04 -6.19 -4.49
C GLU A 76 35.63 -6.78 -4.46
N ILE A 77 35.44 -7.91 -3.76
CA ILE A 77 34.11 -8.51 -3.58
C ILE A 77 33.18 -7.56 -2.84
N THR A 78 33.66 -6.93 -1.76
CA THR A 78 32.89 -5.94 -0.99
C THR A 78 32.45 -4.77 -1.87
N LYS A 79 33.38 -4.18 -2.64
CA LYS A 79 33.07 -3.08 -3.56
C LYS A 79 32.07 -3.51 -4.63
N TYR A 80 32.17 -4.74 -5.14
CA TYR A 80 31.24 -5.26 -6.12
C TYR A 80 29.83 -5.44 -5.56
N ILE A 81 29.68 -6.07 -4.39
CA ILE A 81 28.37 -6.19 -3.71
C ILE A 81 27.75 -4.80 -3.49
N LYS A 82 28.54 -3.84 -3.00
CA LYS A 82 28.05 -2.46 -2.80
C LYS A 82 27.60 -1.80 -4.11
N SER A 83 28.34 -2.03 -5.21
CA SER A 83 27.95 -1.50 -6.53
C SER A 83 26.63 -2.11 -7.03
N LEU A 84 26.38 -3.39 -6.76
CA LEU A 84 25.12 -4.05 -7.09
C LEU A 84 23.95 -3.48 -6.29
N VAL A 85 24.14 -3.19 -5.00
CA VAL A 85 23.11 -2.52 -4.18
C VAL A 85 22.79 -1.14 -4.76
N LYS A 86 23.81 -0.34 -5.12
CA LYS A 86 23.63 0.98 -5.73
C LYS A 86 22.87 0.92 -7.06
N GLU A 87 23.17 -0.06 -7.90
CA GLU A 87 22.43 -0.31 -9.14
C GLU A 87 20.97 -0.65 -8.83
N MET A 88 20.74 -1.58 -7.91
CA MET A 88 19.41 -2.05 -7.52
C MET A 88 18.51 -0.93 -7.01
N ILE A 89 19.07 0.03 -6.27
CA ILE A 89 18.29 1.15 -5.71
C ILE A 89 18.33 2.43 -6.56
N SER A 90 18.93 2.38 -7.76
CA SER A 90 19.06 3.58 -8.60
C SER A 90 17.71 4.22 -8.94
N GLU A 91 16.63 3.43 -9.02
CA GLU A 91 15.27 3.96 -9.23
C GLU A 91 14.74 4.82 -8.07
N PHE A 92 15.37 4.77 -6.90
CA PHE A 92 15.02 5.63 -5.75
C PHE A 92 15.84 6.92 -5.71
N SER A 93 16.81 7.13 -6.62
CA SER A 93 17.69 8.32 -6.57
C SER A 93 16.96 9.64 -6.82
N ASP A 94 15.84 9.59 -7.54
CA ASP A 94 15.00 10.75 -7.86
C ASP A 94 13.82 10.93 -6.88
N LEU A 95 13.71 10.05 -5.88
CA LEU A 95 12.66 10.14 -4.86
C LEU A 95 13.09 11.13 -3.78
N SER A 96 12.16 11.98 -3.35
CA SER A 96 12.44 12.94 -2.28
C SER A 96 12.85 12.21 -0.98
N GLU A 97 13.71 12.85 -0.18
CA GLU A 97 14.19 12.36 1.12
C GLU A 97 13.06 11.98 2.11
N PHE A 98 11.82 12.39 1.81
CA PHE A 98 10.62 12.17 2.62
C PHE A 98 9.87 10.87 2.31
N ILE A 99 10.23 10.15 1.23
CA ILE A 99 9.57 8.89 0.88
C ILE A 99 10.18 7.75 1.70
N ARG A 100 9.34 7.02 2.44
CA ARG A 100 9.70 5.79 3.15
C ARG A 100 9.23 4.58 2.34
N PRO A 101 10.04 4.04 1.42
CA PRO A 101 9.60 2.93 0.57
C PRO A 101 9.40 1.66 1.40
N TYR A 102 8.44 0.84 0.98
CA TYR A 102 8.23 -0.51 1.48
C TYR A 102 8.95 -1.48 0.55
N ILE A 103 9.83 -2.32 1.10
CA ILE A 103 10.69 -3.22 0.32
C ILE A 103 10.57 -4.64 0.85
N PHE A 104 10.29 -5.60 -0.03
CA PHE A 104 10.31 -7.03 0.22
C PHE A 104 11.50 -7.71 -0.45
N ILE A 105 12.21 -8.56 0.30
CA ILE A 105 13.24 -9.45 -0.25
C ILE A 105 12.87 -10.89 0.10
N SER A 106 12.55 -11.68 -0.93
CA SER A 106 11.94 -13.01 -0.77
C SER A 106 12.95 -14.17 -0.84
N GLY A 107 14.09 -14.02 -0.15
CA GLY A 107 15.11 -15.06 -0.02
C GLY A 107 16.06 -15.23 -1.20
N ASP A 108 17.03 -16.13 -1.03
CA ASP A 108 18.05 -16.50 -2.01
C ASP A 108 18.90 -15.31 -2.49
N LEU A 109 19.36 -14.52 -1.51
CA LEU A 109 20.39 -13.52 -1.72
C LEU A 109 21.75 -14.18 -1.93
N THR A 110 22.16 -15.08 -1.02
CA THR A 110 23.48 -15.73 -1.02
C THR A 110 23.57 -16.83 0.03
N TYR A 111 24.39 -17.85 -0.21
CA TYR A 111 24.69 -18.82 0.84
C TYR A 111 25.73 -18.34 1.85
N ASN A 112 26.46 -17.26 1.58
CA ASN A 112 27.54 -16.79 2.45
C ASN A 112 27.07 -15.67 3.38
N PHE A 113 27.05 -15.92 4.69
CA PHE A 113 26.61 -14.93 5.68
C PHE A 113 27.41 -13.61 5.64
N THR A 114 28.71 -13.67 5.29
CA THR A 114 29.54 -12.46 5.19
C THR A 114 29.11 -11.58 4.01
N PHE A 115 28.70 -12.18 2.90
CA PHE A 115 28.19 -11.42 1.74
C PHE A 115 26.80 -10.82 2.05
N SER A 116 25.92 -11.58 2.70
CA SER A 116 24.65 -11.07 3.23
C SER A 116 24.86 -9.85 4.12
N LYS A 117 25.83 -9.90 5.04
CA LYS A 117 26.16 -8.79 5.91
C LYS A 117 26.54 -7.53 5.12
N VAL A 118 27.47 -7.64 4.17
CA VAL A 118 27.89 -6.50 3.33
C VAL A 118 26.71 -5.92 2.55
N PHE A 119 25.87 -6.78 1.97
CA PHE A 119 24.70 -6.37 1.19
C PHE A 119 23.70 -5.59 2.04
N TYR A 120 23.28 -6.13 3.19
CA TYR A 120 22.27 -5.49 4.04
C TYR A 120 22.79 -4.22 4.74
N GLU A 121 24.08 -4.18 5.11
CA GLU A 121 24.71 -2.96 5.65
C GLU A 121 24.71 -1.82 4.61
N GLU A 122 25.07 -2.11 3.35
CA GLU A 122 25.02 -1.11 2.29
C GLU A 122 23.56 -0.70 1.96
N LEU A 123 22.64 -1.65 1.89
CA LEU A 123 21.23 -1.38 1.61
C LEU A 123 20.64 -0.43 2.66
N ARG A 124 20.84 -0.72 3.96
CA ARG A 124 20.37 0.16 5.03
C ARG A 124 21.07 1.51 5.02
N SER A 125 22.37 1.56 4.71
CA SER A 125 23.12 2.81 4.62
C SER A 125 22.58 3.74 3.52
N LEU A 126 22.16 3.17 2.39
CA LEU A 126 21.66 3.95 1.25
C LEU A 126 20.16 4.24 1.35
N LEU A 127 19.40 3.42 2.08
CA LEU A 127 17.96 3.59 2.32
C LEU A 127 17.65 3.63 3.83
N PRO A 128 18.10 4.67 4.56
CA PRO A 128 17.99 4.74 6.01
C PRO A 128 16.55 4.70 6.51
N ASN A 129 15.62 5.28 5.75
CA ASN A 129 14.20 5.42 6.13
C ASN A 129 13.27 4.34 5.56
N ALA A 130 13.80 3.35 4.82
CA ALA A 130 12.99 2.31 4.19
C ALA A 130 12.46 1.29 5.21
N ASN A 131 11.20 0.89 5.02
CA ASN A 131 10.61 -0.24 5.73
C ASN A 131 10.95 -1.51 4.93
N ILE A 132 11.95 -2.26 5.39
CA ILE A 132 12.45 -3.44 4.69
C ILE A 132 12.01 -4.68 5.44
N PHE A 133 11.27 -5.56 4.75
CA PHE A 133 10.83 -6.86 5.25
C PHE A 133 11.47 -7.96 4.42
N ILE A 134 11.99 -8.99 5.07
CA ILE A 134 12.67 -10.08 4.38
C ILE A 134 12.22 -11.44 4.89
N VAL A 135 12.26 -12.43 4.01
CA VAL A 135 12.31 -13.85 4.36
C VAL A 135 13.61 -14.44 3.83
N LEU A 136 14.11 -15.49 4.47
CA LEU A 136 15.27 -16.23 3.96
C LEU A 136 14.79 -17.24 2.89
N GLY A 137 15.70 -17.62 2.02
CA GLY A 137 15.54 -18.74 1.09
C GLY A 137 16.36 -19.95 1.52
N ASN A 138 16.36 -20.98 0.66
CA ASN A 138 17.10 -22.20 0.96
C ASN A 138 18.62 -21.99 0.89
N HIS A 139 19.11 -21.07 0.04
CA HIS A 139 20.54 -20.80 -0.07
C HIS A 139 21.13 -20.26 1.24
N GLU A 140 20.42 -19.40 1.97
CA GLU A 140 20.91 -18.89 3.26
C GLU A 140 21.10 -20.00 4.31
N LEU A 141 20.41 -21.13 4.19
CA LEU A 141 20.54 -22.30 5.07
C LEU A 141 21.80 -23.13 4.78
N TRP A 142 22.49 -22.89 3.66
CA TRP A 142 23.64 -23.69 3.23
C TRP A 142 24.97 -23.28 3.89
N ASP A 143 25.00 -22.20 4.65
CA ASP A 143 26.21 -21.75 5.34
C ASP A 143 26.59 -22.72 6.48
N ILE A 144 27.44 -23.69 6.17
CA ILE A 144 27.87 -24.72 7.11
C ILE A 144 28.48 -24.13 8.39
N THR A 145 29.13 -22.96 8.29
CA THR A 145 29.79 -22.28 9.42
C THR A 145 28.78 -21.81 10.47
N LEU A 146 27.51 -21.68 10.09
CA LEU A 146 26.42 -21.32 11.01
C LEU A 146 25.79 -22.54 11.67
N THR A 147 26.06 -23.74 11.15
CA THR A 147 25.42 -24.99 11.59
C THR A 147 26.35 -25.95 12.33
N GLU A 148 27.66 -25.67 12.38
CA GLU A 148 28.70 -26.59 12.93
C GLU A 148 28.44 -27.10 14.35
N LYS A 149 27.73 -26.32 15.18
CA LYS A 149 27.44 -26.66 16.59
C LYS A 149 26.08 -27.32 16.81
N ALA A 150 25.30 -27.52 15.74
CA ALA A 150 23.95 -28.05 15.80
C ALA A 150 23.92 -29.52 15.38
N ASN A 151 23.24 -30.35 16.19
CA ASN A 151 23.22 -31.80 16.01
C ASN A 151 21.96 -32.29 15.28
N THR A 152 20.91 -31.47 15.20
CA THR A 152 19.64 -31.83 14.55
C THR A 152 19.27 -30.82 13.47
N SER A 153 18.48 -31.24 12.48
CA SER A 153 18.00 -30.37 11.39
C SER A 153 17.30 -29.12 11.92
N SER A 154 16.45 -29.26 12.95
CA SER A 154 15.81 -28.11 13.61
C SER A 154 16.82 -27.16 14.21
N GLN A 155 17.82 -27.66 14.96
CA GLN A 155 18.85 -26.81 15.56
C GLN A 155 19.68 -26.08 14.52
N LYS A 156 19.95 -26.71 13.37
CA LYS A 156 20.70 -26.09 12.26
C LYS A 156 19.91 -24.92 11.67
N VAL A 157 18.65 -25.15 11.33
CA VAL A 157 17.73 -24.11 10.83
C VAL A 157 17.60 -22.97 11.84
N ASP A 158 17.36 -23.27 13.12
CA ASP A 158 17.21 -22.26 14.18
C ASP A 158 18.50 -21.44 14.38
N SER A 159 19.68 -22.06 14.25
CA SER A 159 20.97 -21.37 14.35
C SER A 159 21.14 -20.34 13.24
N VAL A 160 20.83 -20.72 11.99
CA VAL A 160 20.87 -19.79 10.84
C VAL A 160 19.88 -18.66 11.02
N ILE A 161 18.63 -18.97 11.37
CA ILE A 161 17.57 -17.97 11.63
C ILE A 161 18.02 -16.98 12.71
N LYS A 162 18.54 -17.48 13.85
CA LYS A 162 19.01 -16.65 14.95
C LYS A 162 20.14 -15.73 14.53
N LYS A 163 21.07 -16.22 13.70
CA LYS A 163 22.19 -15.43 13.18
C LYS A 163 21.71 -14.28 12.28
N TYR A 164 20.83 -14.56 11.33
CA TYR A 164 20.27 -13.55 10.44
C TYR A 164 19.37 -12.55 11.17
N LYS A 165 18.47 -13.00 12.06
CA LYS A 165 17.69 -12.12 12.94
C LYS A 165 18.61 -11.16 13.71
N GLY A 166 19.70 -11.66 14.27
CA GLY A 166 20.67 -10.84 15.01
C GLY A 166 21.40 -9.78 14.16
N LEU A 167 21.67 -10.05 12.88
CA LEU A 167 22.21 -9.07 11.94
C LEU A 167 21.15 -8.01 11.58
N LEU A 168 19.97 -8.46 11.16
CA LEU A 168 18.95 -7.62 10.56
C LEU A 168 18.29 -6.71 11.58
N ASN A 169 18.09 -7.18 12.81
CA ASN A 169 17.61 -6.33 13.91
C ASN A 169 18.56 -5.15 14.19
N LYS A 170 19.88 -5.37 14.13
CA LYS A 170 20.87 -4.27 14.29
C LYS A 170 20.79 -3.23 13.17
N LEU A 171 20.30 -3.64 12.00
CA LEU A 171 20.09 -2.78 10.84
C LEU A 171 18.66 -2.25 10.77
N ASN A 172 17.81 -2.49 11.77
CA ASN A 172 16.38 -2.17 11.73
C ASN A 172 15.68 -2.74 10.48
N ILE A 173 16.04 -3.95 10.04
CA ILE A 173 15.42 -4.68 8.93
C ILE A 173 14.58 -5.81 9.53
N HIS A 174 13.33 -5.96 9.07
CA HIS A 174 12.38 -6.91 9.64
C HIS A 174 12.48 -8.26 8.95
N MET A 175 13.27 -9.17 9.51
CA MET A 175 13.19 -10.59 9.11
C MET A 175 11.89 -11.20 9.64
N ILE A 176 11.18 -11.92 8.78
CA ILE A 176 9.94 -12.63 9.08
C ILE A 176 10.22 -14.13 8.94
N GLN A 177 9.89 -14.92 9.96
CA GLN A 177 10.03 -16.37 9.92
C GLN A 177 8.97 -17.03 10.80
N ASN A 178 7.94 -17.57 10.17
CA ASN A 178 6.74 -18.11 10.81
C ASN A 178 6.07 -17.06 11.73
N GLU A 179 5.92 -15.85 11.22
CA GLU A 179 5.40 -14.70 11.97
C GLU A 179 4.28 -14.00 11.19
N LEU A 180 3.31 -13.46 11.93
CA LEU A 180 2.31 -12.52 11.42
C LEU A 180 2.73 -11.12 11.86
N VAL A 181 3.01 -10.25 10.90
CA VAL A 181 3.53 -8.90 11.11
C VAL A 181 2.50 -7.87 10.65
N VAL A 182 2.30 -6.83 11.45
CA VAL A 182 1.36 -5.74 11.15
C VAL A 182 2.06 -4.39 11.28
N TYR A 183 1.74 -3.47 10.38
CA TYR A 183 2.20 -2.08 10.43
C TYR A 183 1.04 -1.17 10.82
N LYS A 184 1.01 -0.76 12.08
CA LYS A 184 -0.15 -0.12 12.72
C LYS A 184 0.15 1.28 13.19
N TYR A 185 -0.90 2.08 13.36
CA TYR A 185 -0.80 3.42 13.94
C TYR A 185 -0.21 3.33 15.35
N SER A 186 0.86 4.08 15.60
CA SER A 186 1.61 3.99 16.87
C SER A 186 1.04 4.88 17.97
N GLY A 187 0.08 5.75 17.65
CA GLY A 187 -0.35 6.84 18.55
C GLY A 187 0.62 8.02 18.64
N ASN A 188 1.83 7.88 18.09
CA ASN A 188 2.88 8.91 18.13
C ASN A 188 2.97 9.67 16.81
N PHE A 189 3.46 10.91 16.85
CA PHE A 189 3.68 11.69 15.61
C PHE A 189 4.90 11.23 14.80
N ASN A 190 5.89 10.59 15.44
CA ASN A 190 7.09 10.09 14.75
C ASN A 190 7.73 8.90 15.49
N PRO A 191 7.71 7.68 14.91
CA PRO A 191 7.04 7.33 13.67
C PRO A 191 5.52 7.25 13.85
N LEU A 192 4.75 7.70 12.84
CA LEU A 192 3.28 7.62 12.85
C LEU A 192 2.74 6.18 12.91
N TYR A 193 3.55 5.24 12.42
CA TYR A 193 3.23 3.83 12.34
C TYR A 193 4.43 3.00 12.81
N ASP A 194 4.15 1.88 13.47
CA ASP A 194 5.16 0.96 14.00
C ASP A 194 4.85 -0.49 13.64
N VAL A 195 5.87 -1.35 13.73
CA VAL A 195 5.80 -2.77 13.39
C VAL A 195 5.54 -3.59 14.64
N TYR A 196 4.42 -4.31 14.65
CA TYR A 196 4.09 -5.31 15.66
C TYR A 196 4.10 -6.70 15.02
N ARG A 197 4.33 -7.73 15.81
CA ARG A 197 4.39 -9.11 15.31
C ARG A 197 3.86 -10.11 16.33
N LEU A 198 3.34 -11.21 15.81
CA LEU A 198 3.05 -12.43 16.56
C LEU A 198 3.95 -13.55 16.03
N ASP A 199 4.53 -14.31 16.95
CA ASP A 199 5.25 -15.53 16.62
C ASP A 199 4.31 -16.73 16.38
N GLU A 200 4.89 -17.84 15.95
CA GLU A 200 4.19 -19.09 15.66
C GLU A 200 3.30 -19.57 16.81
N ASN A 201 3.79 -19.48 18.06
CA ASN A 201 3.04 -19.96 19.23
C ASN A 201 1.90 -19.00 19.59
N GLU A 202 2.14 -17.69 19.50
CA GLU A 202 1.12 -16.67 19.73
C GLU A 202 -0.03 -16.82 18.74
N ILE A 203 0.26 -16.96 17.44
CA ILE A 203 -0.76 -17.13 16.39
C ILE A 203 -1.63 -18.36 16.65
N LEU A 204 -1.02 -19.51 16.99
CA LEU A 204 -1.75 -20.76 17.17
C LEU A 204 -2.65 -20.74 18.41
N LYS A 205 -2.22 -20.06 19.49
CA LYS A 205 -2.96 -19.95 20.75
C LYS A 205 -4.13 -18.95 20.68
N MET A 206 -3.99 -17.89 19.90
CA MET A 206 -5.02 -16.85 19.82
C MET A 206 -6.34 -17.36 19.26
N SER A 207 -7.46 -16.80 19.72
CA SER A 207 -8.78 -16.99 19.12
C SER A 207 -8.89 -16.28 17.77
N LYS A 208 -10.00 -16.52 17.05
CA LYS A 208 -10.29 -15.77 15.81
C LYS A 208 -10.42 -14.28 16.11
N GLU A 209 -11.10 -13.93 17.19
CA GLU A 209 -11.38 -12.57 17.63
C GLU A 209 -10.08 -11.85 18.03
N GLU A 210 -9.18 -12.52 18.75
CA GLU A 210 -7.88 -11.96 19.13
C GLU A 210 -6.99 -11.67 17.91
N LEU A 211 -6.98 -12.57 16.91
CA LEU A 211 -6.25 -12.34 15.65
C LEU A 211 -6.83 -11.16 14.86
N ARG A 212 -8.16 -11.05 14.79
CA ARG A 212 -8.84 -9.94 14.12
C ARG A 212 -8.54 -8.62 14.81
N GLU A 213 -8.61 -8.58 16.13
CA GLU A 213 -8.21 -7.43 16.95
C GLU A 213 -6.73 -7.06 16.69
N PHE A 214 -5.87 -8.08 16.55
CA PHE A 214 -4.48 -7.88 16.21
C PHE A 214 -4.26 -7.36 14.78
N VAL A 215 -5.20 -7.42 13.84
CA VAL A 215 -4.99 -6.88 12.48
C VAL A 215 -5.88 -5.69 12.11
N LYS A 216 -6.96 -5.40 12.85
CA LYS A 216 -7.98 -4.42 12.45
C LYS A 216 -7.47 -2.99 12.18
N SER A 217 -6.36 -2.60 12.81
CA SER A 217 -5.72 -1.28 12.63
C SER A 217 -4.46 -1.31 11.75
N SER A 218 -4.26 -2.39 11.00
CA SER A 218 -3.06 -2.62 10.19
C SER A 218 -3.19 -2.00 8.80
N ARG A 219 -2.19 -1.21 8.40
CA ARG A 219 -1.99 -0.74 7.02
C ARG A 219 -1.32 -1.78 6.13
N LEU A 220 -0.56 -2.68 6.73
CA LEU A 220 0.20 -3.70 6.03
C LEU A 220 0.29 -4.93 6.92
N THR A 221 -0.36 -6.00 6.50
CA THR A 221 -0.39 -7.28 7.21
C THR A 221 0.39 -8.30 6.39
N ILE A 222 1.43 -8.88 6.97
CA ILE A 222 2.33 -9.82 6.31
C ILE A 222 2.38 -11.11 7.13
N LEU A 223 1.99 -12.23 6.54
CA LEU A 223 2.30 -13.55 7.05
C LEU A 223 3.50 -14.08 6.26
N GLY A 224 4.58 -14.50 6.92
CA GLY A 224 5.75 -14.91 6.16
C GLY A 224 6.76 -15.82 6.83
N GLY A 225 7.64 -16.36 6.00
CA GLY A 225 8.74 -17.24 6.37
C GLY A 225 9.33 -17.93 5.14
N ILE A 226 10.32 -18.81 5.35
CA ILE A 226 10.91 -19.62 4.26
C ILE A 226 9.81 -20.41 3.54
N ALA A 227 8.90 -21.01 4.34
CA ALA A 227 7.88 -21.97 3.92
C ALA A 227 8.50 -23.14 3.15
N PHE A 228 8.74 -24.25 3.84
CA PHE A 228 9.56 -25.35 3.33
C PHE A 228 8.86 -26.16 2.22
N THR A 229 9.45 -27.26 1.75
CA THR A 229 9.04 -27.95 0.51
C THR A 229 8.55 -29.38 0.72
N GLY A 230 8.07 -29.71 1.92
CA GLY A 230 7.68 -31.06 2.30
C GLY A 230 6.56 -31.66 1.46
N TYR A 231 5.78 -30.85 0.72
CA TYR A 231 4.77 -31.33 -0.22
C TYR A 231 5.20 -31.27 -1.69
N ALA A 232 6.37 -30.70 -2.00
CA ALA A 232 6.87 -30.62 -3.36
C ALA A 232 7.31 -32.00 -3.88
N ALA A 233 6.93 -32.32 -5.12
CA ALA A 233 7.22 -33.62 -5.72
C ALA A 233 8.68 -33.75 -6.19
N GLN A 234 9.29 -32.68 -6.72
CA GLN A 234 10.57 -32.76 -7.44
C GLN A 234 11.69 -31.88 -6.88
N TYR A 235 11.44 -31.06 -5.85
CA TYR A 235 12.43 -30.15 -5.28
C TYR A 235 12.20 -30.03 -3.77
N ASN A 236 12.75 -30.99 -3.02
CA ASN A 236 12.63 -31.08 -1.56
C ASN A 236 13.93 -31.55 -0.91
N ALA A 237 13.94 -31.76 0.41
CA ALA A 237 15.14 -32.18 1.14
C ALA A 237 15.83 -33.44 0.58
N LEU A 238 15.08 -34.42 0.04
CA LEU A 238 15.68 -35.64 -0.55
C LEU A 238 16.47 -35.36 -1.82
N LYS A 239 16.23 -34.23 -2.46
CA LYS A 239 16.99 -33.74 -3.61
C LYS A 239 18.13 -32.81 -3.19
N GLY A 240 18.44 -32.73 -1.90
CA GLY A 240 19.54 -31.92 -1.37
C GLY A 240 19.24 -30.42 -1.32
N LEU A 241 17.97 -30.01 -1.43
CA LEU A 241 17.58 -28.60 -1.53
C LEU A 241 18.11 -27.74 -0.38
N TYR A 242 18.16 -28.30 0.84
CA TYR A 242 18.62 -27.61 2.05
C TYR A 242 20.04 -28.03 2.47
N ARG A 243 20.72 -28.84 1.67
CA ARG A 243 22.03 -29.43 1.99
C ARG A 243 22.05 -30.02 3.41
N GLU A 244 23.04 -29.67 4.22
CA GLU A 244 23.23 -30.21 5.55
C GLU A 244 22.21 -29.70 6.58
N ALA A 245 21.45 -28.63 6.27
CA ALA A 245 20.46 -28.10 7.20
C ALA A 245 19.27 -29.05 7.36
N ILE A 246 18.80 -29.65 6.26
CA ILE A 246 17.75 -30.67 6.24
C ILE A 246 18.05 -31.67 5.11
N THR A 247 18.32 -32.91 5.47
CA THR A 247 18.72 -33.97 4.52
C THR A 247 17.64 -35.02 4.27
N ASP A 248 16.56 -34.99 5.04
CA ASP A 248 15.49 -35.98 5.00
C ASP A 248 14.11 -35.31 4.86
N LEU A 249 13.17 -36.05 4.27
CA LEU A 249 11.82 -35.55 4.00
C LEU A 249 11.01 -35.32 5.27
N ASP A 250 11.22 -36.11 6.32
CA ASP A 250 10.43 -36.01 7.55
C ASP A 250 10.66 -34.65 8.23
N ASN A 251 11.91 -34.22 8.35
CA ASN A 251 12.24 -32.89 8.86
C ASN A 251 11.75 -31.75 7.96
N ASP A 252 11.77 -31.92 6.64
CA ASP A 252 11.19 -30.96 5.68
C ASP A 252 9.67 -30.82 5.89
N ILE A 253 8.96 -31.94 6.03
CA ILE A 253 7.54 -31.99 6.34
C ILE A 253 7.24 -31.33 7.69
N ILE A 254 8.08 -31.55 8.71
CA ILE A 254 7.93 -30.88 10.02
C ILE A 254 7.97 -29.36 9.85
N GLN A 255 8.98 -28.82 9.16
CA GLN A 255 9.09 -27.37 8.96
C GLN A 255 7.97 -26.82 8.06
N THR A 256 7.54 -27.60 7.07
CA THR A 256 6.41 -27.27 6.18
C THR A 256 5.11 -27.13 6.96
N LYS A 257 4.81 -28.10 7.82
CA LYS A 257 3.60 -28.11 8.66
C LYS A 257 3.55 -26.95 9.66
N ARG A 258 4.71 -26.48 10.15
CA ARG A 258 4.77 -25.31 11.05
C ARG A 258 4.21 -24.06 10.38
N PHE A 259 4.67 -23.76 9.16
CA PHE A 259 4.17 -22.61 8.41
C PHE A 259 2.72 -22.83 7.93
N GLU A 260 2.38 -24.02 7.45
CA GLU A 260 1.02 -24.35 7.03
C GLU A 260 0.00 -24.18 8.16
N SER A 261 0.36 -24.55 9.40
CA SER A 261 -0.53 -24.45 10.55
C SER A 261 -0.90 -23.00 10.87
N ILE A 262 0.07 -22.08 10.89
CA ILE A 262 -0.21 -20.66 11.10
C ILE A 262 -0.93 -20.03 9.90
N TYR A 263 -0.62 -20.47 8.68
CA TYR A 263 -1.34 -20.07 7.48
C TYR A 263 -2.82 -20.42 7.56
N ASN A 264 -3.16 -21.66 7.91
CA ASN A 264 -4.54 -22.11 8.04
C ASN A 264 -5.28 -21.40 9.18
N LYS A 265 -4.59 -21.16 10.32
CA LYS A 265 -5.13 -20.40 11.45
C LYS A 265 -5.48 -18.97 11.03
N CYS A 266 -4.55 -18.25 10.40
CA CYS A 266 -4.79 -16.91 9.89
C CYS A 266 -5.86 -16.88 8.80
N LYS A 267 -5.85 -17.83 7.86
CA LYS A 267 -6.84 -17.93 6.78
C LYS A 267 -8.25 -18.07 7.34
N THR A 268 -8.44 -18.87 8.39
CA THR A 268 -9.76 -19.05 9.03
C THR A 268 -10.27 -17.78 9.73
N ALA A 269 -9.35 -16.95 10.22
CA ALA A 269 -9.68 -15.75 10.98
C ALA A 269 -9.79 -14.47 10.13
N LEU A 270 -9.02 -14.40 9.04
CA LEU A 270 -8.66 -13.18 8.31
C LEU A 270 -8.88 -13.31 6.78
N ASP A 271 -9.77 -14.21 6.32
CA ASP A 271 -10.08 -14.42 4.90
C ASP A 271 -10.74 -13.21 4.23
N ASP A 272 -11.39 -12.35 5.02
CA ASP A 272 -11.98 -11.07 4.62
C ASP A 272 -11.00 -9.89 4.73
N TYR A 273 -9.80 -10.10 5.26
CA TYR A 273 -8.73 -9.09 5.31
C TYR A 273 -7.76 -9.24 4.14
N GLN A 274 -7.15 -8.12 3.75
CA GLN A 274 -5.99 -8.14 2.85
C GLN A 274 -4.73 -8.55 3.63
N VAL A 275 -4.24 -9.75 3.38
CA VAL A 275 -2.98 -10.26 3.94
C VAL A 275 -1.99 -10.53 2.80
N ILE A 276 -0.75 -10.12 2.98
CA ILE A 276 0.35 -10.51 2.10
C ILE A 276 0.99 -11.78 2.66
N VAL A 277 1.02 -12.84 1.87
CA VAL A 277 1.78 -14.06 2.16
C VAL A 277 3.16 -13.92 1.50
N LEU A 278 4.16 -13.53 2.29
CA LEU A 278 5.54 -13.37 1.86
C LEU A 278 6.32 -14.64 2.17
N THR A 279 6.62 -15.43 1.16
CA THR A 279 7.32 -16.72 1.31
C THR A 279 8.51 -16.79 0.37
N HIS A 280 9.48 -17.65 0.66
CA HIS A 280 10.50 -17.93 -0.35
C HIS A 280 9.96 -18.92 -1.39
N THR A 281 9.38 -20.04 -0.95
CA THR A 281 8.91 -21.08 -1.87
C THR A 281 7.43 -20.88 -2.28
N PRO A 282 7.02 -21.34 -3.48
CA PRO A 282 5.63 -21.28 -3.93
C PRO A 282 4.65 -21.97 -2.98
N LYS A 283 3.42 -21.46 -2.91
CA LYS A 283 2.35 -21.99 -2.05
C LYS A 283 2.17 -23.49 -2.17
N GLU A 284 2.19 -24.00 -3.39
CA GLU A 284 1.97 -25.41 -3.72
C GLU A 284 3.01 -26.35 -3.09
N ASN A 285 4.17 -25.84 -2.67
CA ASN A 285 5.21 -26.63 -2.03
C ASN A 285 4.94 -26.89 -0.53
N TRP A 286 4.09 -26.08 0.10
CA TRP A 286 3.83 -26.14 1.54
C TRP A 286 2.35 -26.14 1.95
N SER A 287 1.43 -25.96 1.01
CA SER A 287 -0.01 -26.07 1.29
C SER A 287 -0.79 -26.55 0.08
N LYS A 288 -1.65 -27.54 0.30
CA LYS A 288 -2.55 -28.12 -0.73
C LYS A 288 -3.88 -27.40 -0.87
N ASP A 289 -4.16 -26.47 0.06
CA ASP A 289 -5.39 -25.68 0.07
C ASP A 289 -5.54 -24.78 -1.16
N GLU A 290 -6.76 -24.32 -1.41
CA GLU A 290 -6.98 -23.23 -2.35
C GLU A 290 -6.39 -21.91 -1.84
N TYR A 291 -6.08 -21.02 -2.80
CA TYR A 291 -5.68 -19.65 -2.53
C TYR A 291 -6.81 -18.87 -1.83
N CYS A 292 -6.47 -17.98 -0.92
CA CYS A 292 -7.42 -17.03 -0.34
C CYS A 292 -7.56 -15.84 -1.29
N LYS A 293 -8.77 -15.56 -1.76
CA LYS A 293 -9.05 -14.58 -2.84
C LYS A 293 -8.61 -13.15 -2.49
N ASN A 294 -8.76 -12.75 -1.21
CA ASN A 294 -8.42 -11.41 -0.74
C ASN A 294 -6.94 -11.25 -0.38
N TRP A 295 -6.13 -12.31 -0.52
CA TRP A 295 -4.73 -12.31 -0.14
C TRP A 295 -3.80 -12.16 -1.35
N ILE A 296 -2.63 -11.58 -1.11
CA ILE A 296 -1.58 -11.36 -2.12
C ILE A 296 -0.42 -12.28 -1.79
N TYR A 297 -0.01 -13.13 -2.73
CA TYR A 297 1.08 -14.07 -2.52
C TYR A 297 2.33 -13.57 -3.22
N VAL A 298 3.45 -13.49 -2.50
CA VAL A 298 4.75 -13.05 -3.03
C VAL A 298 5.78 -14.13 -2.73
N ASN A 299 6.44 -14.66 -3.77
CA ASN A 299 7.44 -15.72 -3.60
C ASN A 299 8.57 -15.70 -4.65
N GLY A 300 9.64 -16.43 -4.37
CA GLY A 300 10.79 -16.65 -5.24
C GLY A 300 10.97 -18.14 -5.59
N HIS A 301 12.23 -18.60 -5.53
CA HIS A 301 12.70 -20.00 -5.54
C HIS A 301 12.77 -20.70 -6.90
N THR A 302 11.80 -20.50 -7.79
CA THR A 302 11.71 -21.28 -9.04
C THR A 302 12.63 -20.78 -10.15
N HIS A 303 13.14 -19.55 -10.03
CA HIS A 303 13.78 -18.76 -11.09
C HIS A 303 12.90 -18.58 -12.34
N GLN A 304 11.60 -18.86 -12.23
CA GLN A 304 10.63 -18.74 -13.30
C GLN A 304 9.67 -17.62 -12.97
N ASN A 305 9.81 -16.51 -13.70
CA ASN A 305 9.01 -15.33 -13.45
C ASN A 305 7.54 -15.58 -13.81
N LYS A 306 6.66 -15.47 -12.81
CA LYS A 306 5.22 -15.68 -12.94
C LYS A 306 4.43 -14.59 -12.22
N PHE A 307 3.47 -13.99 -12.93
CA PHE A 307 2.50 -13.08 -12.36
C PHE A 307 1.09 -13.60 -12.68
N VAL A 308 0.24 -13.70 -11.67
CA VAL A 308 -1.16 -14.11 -11.83
C VAL A 308 -2.03 -13.12 -11.08
N ASN A 309 -3.04 -12.54 -11.74
CA ASN A 309 -4.07 -11.75 -11.10
C ASN A 309 -5.41 -12.12 -11.73
N THR A 310 -6.21 -12.84 -10.96
CA THR A 310 -7.48 -13.45 -11.36
C THR A 310 -8.47 -13.28 -10.20
N ALA A 311 -9.75 -13.55 -10.42
CA ALA A 311 -10.75 -13.48 -9.35
C ALA A 311 -10.49 -14.52 -8.22
N GLU A 312 -9.72 -15.56 -8.53
CA GLU A 312 -9.40 -16.67 -7.64
C GLU A 312 -8.11 -16.45 -6.85
N LYS A 313 -7.11 -15.78 -7.44
CA LYS A 313 -5.81 -15.55 -6.79
C LYS A 313 -5.01 -14.40 -7.38
N THR A 314 -4.17 -13.83 -6.51
CA THR A 314 -3.14 -12.85 -6.84
C THR A 314 -1.75 -13.36 -6.41
N VAL A 315 -0.83 -13.54 -7.37
CA VAL A 315 0.52 -14.07 -7.15
C VAL A 315 1.56 -13.22 -7.87
N TYR A 316 2.55 -12.74 -7.13
CA TYR A 316 3.74 -12.02 -7.61
C TYR A 316 4.99 -12.87 -7.37
N ALA A 317 5.45 -13.54 -8.42
CA ALA A 317 6.70 -14.31 -8.45
C ALA A 317 7.52 -13.99 -9.71
N ASP A 318 7.43 -12.74 -10.19
CA ASP A 318 7.94 -12.28 -11.49
C ASP A 318 9.14 -11.33 -11.39
N ASN A 319 9.77 -11.23 -10.21
CA ASN A 319 11.06 -10.55 -10.03
C ASN A 319 12.13 -11.43 -9.37
N GLN A 320 12.18 -12.69 -9.81
CA GLN A 320 13.24 -13.64 -9.47
C GLN A 320 14.43 -13.36 -10.41
N ILE A 321 15.52 -12.83 -9.87
CA ILE A 321 16.68 -12.43 -10.70
C ILE A 321 17.39 -13.66 -11.27
N GLY A 322 17.51 -14.71 -10.47
CA GLY A 322 18.21 -15.94 -10.81
C GLY A 322 19.71 -15.74 -11.03
N TYR A 323 20.36 -16.80 -11.50
CA TYR A 323 21.83 -16.87 -11.60
C TYR A 323 22.43 -15.98 -12.69
N TYR A 324 21.77 -15.87 -13.84
CA TYR A 324 22.42 -15.36 -15.06
C TYR A 324 22.16 -13.89 -15.36
N LYS A 325 21.04 -13.34 -14.87
CA LYS A 325 20.66 -11.94 -15.08
C LYS A 325 21.63 -11.02 -14.33
N LYS A 326 22.14 -10.01 -15.04
CA LYS A 326 23.10 -9.05 -14.50
C LYS A 326 22.42 -7.85 -13.85
N SER A 327 21.35 -7.34 -14.44
CA SER A 327 20.69 -6.14 -13.93
C SER A 327 19.82 -6.43 -12.73
N LEU A 328 19.96 -5.59 -11.71
CA LEU A 328 19.14 -5.59 -10.51
C LEU A 328 18.18 -4.40 -10.56
N GLY A 329 16.92 -4.64 -10.27
CA GLY A 329 15.90 -3.61 -10.18
C GLY A 329 14.66 -4.19 -9.54
N PHE A 330 13.91 -3.35 -8.83
CA PHE A 330 12.68 -3.80 -8.20
C PHE A 330 11.56 -3.87 -9.22
N LYS A 331 10.62 -4.79 -8.98
CA LYS A 331 9.24 -4.62 -9.41
C LYS A 331 8.45 -4.10 -8.23
N HIS A 332 7.22 -3.66 -8.49
CA HIS A 332 6.35 -3.17 -7.44
C HIS A 332 4.93 -3.71 -7.59
N LEU A 333 4.27 -3.83 -6.44
CA LEU A 333 2.85 -4.08 -6.33
C LEU A 333 2.20 -2.93 -5.56
N TYR A 334 0.89 -2.80 -5.69
CA TYR A 334 0.09 -1.83 -4.93
C TYR A 334 -0.63 -2.56 -3.80
N CYS A 335 -0.63 -1.95 -2.62
CA CYS A 335 -1.29 -2.45 -1.43
C CYS A 335 -2.21 -1.35 -0.90
N SER A 336 -3.47 -1.68 -0.63
CA SER A 336 -4.32 -0.77 0.13
C SER A 336 -3.79 -0.69 1.56
N GLY A 337 -3.55 0.53 2.05
CA GLY A 337 -3.29 0.82 3.46
C GLY A 337 -4.50 1.34 4.19
N ILE A 338 -5.69 1.15 3.60
CA ILE A 338 -6.95 1.51 4.23
C ILE A 338 -7.39 0.39 5.16
N TYR A 339 -7.81 0.76 6.36
CA TYR A 339 -8.40 -0.13 7.35
C TYR A 339 -9.54 0.55 8.08
N ASP A 340 -10.35 -0.25 8.76
CA ASP A 340 -11.47 0.21 9.56
C ASP A 340 -11.55 -0.58 10.87
N ILE A 341 -11.21 0.11 11.96
CA ILE A 341 -11.16 -0.46 13.31
C ILE A 341 -12.55 -0.83 13.86
N PHE A 342 -13.62 -0.42 13.20
CA PHE A 342 -15.02 -0.65 13.58
C PHE A 342 -15.74 -1.62 12.63
N THR A 343 -15.04 -2.26 11.69
CA THR A 343 -15.63 -3.22 10.73
C THR A 343 -16.48 -4.29 11.44
N ASP A 344 -15.93 -4.86 12.52
CA ASP A 344 -16.56 -5.95 13.27
C ASP A 344 -17.68 -5.49 14.23
N TYR A 345 -17.92 -4.18 14.34
CA TYR A 345 -19.02 -3.66 15.16
C TYR A 345 -20.35 -3.91 14.48
N LYS A 346 -21.35 -4.32 15.25
CA LYS A 346 -22.74 -4.37 14.76
C LYS A 346 -23.28 -2.95 14.57
N ASP A 347 -24.43 -2.87 13.92
CA ASP A 347 -25.17 -1.62 13.83
C ASP A 347 -25.62 -1.16 15.22
N GLY A 348 -25.42 0.13 15.52
CA GLY A 348 -25.74 0.69 16.83
C GLY A 348 -25.09 2.05 17.11
N ILE A 349 -25.24 2.48 18.36
CA ILE A 349 -24.67 3.71 18.91
C ILE A 349 -23.64 3.32 19.97
N TYR A 350 -22.41 3.78 19.81
CA TYR A 350 -21.27 3.40 20.66
C TYR A 350 -20.57 4.64 21.18
N GLU A 351 -20.31 4.71 22.49
CA GLU A 351 -19.34 5.67 23.03
C GLU A 351 -17.94 5.20 22.64
N ILE A 352 -17.15 6.06 22.01
CA ILE A 352 -15.79 5.75 21.58
C ILE A 352 -14.79 6.74 22.19
N SER A 353 -13.54 6.29 22.29
CA SER A 353 -12.42 7.13 22.69
C SER A 353 -12.02 8.11 21.59
N LYS A 354 -11.24 9.12 21.98
CA LYS A 354 -10.62 10.05 21.04
C LYS A 354 -9.62 9.31 20.14
N GLU A 355 -8.90 8.36 20.71
CA GLU A 355 -7.84 7.60 20.04
C GLU A 355 -8.44 6.73 18.93
N GLU A 356 -9.55 6.02 19.22
CA GLU A 356 -10.30 5.26 18.21
C GLU A 356 -10.85 6.18 17.10
N PHE A 357 -11.40 7.35 17.45
CA PHE A 357 -11.85 8.32 16.46
C PHE A 357 -10.71 8.76 15.52
N GLN A 358 -9.52 9.02 16.05
CA GLN A 358 -8.35 9.42 15.25
C GLN A 358 -7.77 8.26 14.42
N ASP A 359 -7.75 7.05 14.99
CA ASP A 359 -7.26 5.84 14.32
C ASP A 359 -8.17 5.44 13.15
N PHE A 360 -9.49 5.47 13.32
CA PHE A 360 -10.45 5.24 12.23
C PHE A 360 -10.19 6.20 11.04
N TYR A 361 -10.06 7.49 11.30
CA TYR A 361 -9.80 8.48 10.26
C TYR A 361 -8.45 8.28 9.56
N SER A 362 -7.41 7.95 10.33
CA SER A 362 -6.09 7.60 9.80
C SER A 362 -6.15 6.34 8.93
N GLY A 363 -6.92 5.34 9.36
CA GLY A 363 -7.24 4.11 8.63
C GLY A 363 -8.00 4.37 7.34
N LYS A 364 -8.92 5.34 7.31
CA LYS A 364 -9.59 5.79 6.08
C LYS A 364 -8.73 6.72 5.20
N GLY A 365 -7.44 6.86 5.48
CA GLY A 365 -6.52 7.70 4.69
C GLY A 365 -6.80 9.20 4.81
N SER A 366 -7.53 9.63 5.85
CA SER A 366 -7.93 11.01 6.10
C SER A 366 -7.55 11.41 7.52
N GLY A 367 -6.41 12.07 7.73
CA GLY A 367 -6.03 12.55 9.07
C GLY A 367 -7.06 13.48 9.70
N VAL A 368 -7.22 13.39 11.02
CA VAL A 368 -8.11 14.27 11.80
C VAL A 368 -7.41 14.77 13.07
N SER A 369 -7.55 16.06 13.36
CA SER A 369 -7.09 16.66 14.61
C SER A 369 -8.26 16.86 15.55
N TYR A 370 -8.23 16.24 16.73
CA TYR A 370 -9.25 16.40 17.75
C TYR A 370 -8.58 16.51 19.12
N SER A 371 -8.81 17.62 19.84
CA SER A 371 -8.15 17.89 21.14
C SER A 371 -9.09 18.43 22.21
N ARG A 372 -10.41 18.37 21.97
CA ARG A 372 -11.42 18.93 22.87
C ARG A 372 -11.51 18.13 24.17
N LYS A 373 -11.69 18.86 25.27
CA LYS A 373 -11.87 18.32 26.63
C LYS A 373 -13.31 18.51 27.09
N GLY A 374 -13.76 17.71 28.06
CA GLY A 374 -15.11 17.82 28.63
C GLY A 374 -16.22 17.37 27.68
N THR A 375 -15.91 16.40 26.82
CA THR A 375 -16.78 15.91 25.75
C THR A 375 -16.72 14.40 25.68
N LYS A 376 -17.82 13.77 25.27
CA LYS A 376 -17.87 12.36 24.84
C LYS A 376 -18.05 12.29 23.32
N ILE A 377 -17.52 11.25 22.68
CA ILE A 377 -17.72 10.98 21.25
C ILE A 377 -18.58 9.73 21.12
N TYR A 378 -19.62 9.82 20.31
CA TYR A 378 -20.48 8.71 19.93
C TYR A 378 -20.31 8.41 18.46
N MET A 379 -20.05 7.15 18.13
CA MET A 379 -20.13 6.61 16.79
C MET A 379 -21.52 6.00 16.59
N LEU A 380 -22.20 6.43 15.53
CA LEU A 380 -23.41 5.82 15.02
C LEU A 380 -22.99 5.00 13.79
N LYS A 381 -23.12 3.67 13.86
CA LYS A 381 -22.82 2.76 12.74
C LYS A 381 -24.11 2.11 12.26
N LYS A 382 -24.43 2.23 10.98
CA LYS A 382 -25.55 1.49 10.36
C LYS A 382 -25.24 1.18 8.91
N ASN A 383 -25.38 -0.08 8.48
CA ASN A 383 -25.12 -0.49 7.09
C ASN A 383 -23.74 -0.01 6.57
N GLU A 384 -22.68 -0.16 7.38
CA GLU A 384 -21.31 0.32 7.09
C GLU A 384 -21.17 1.85 6.93
N ILE A 385 -22.21 2.63 7.26
CA ILE A 385 -22.16 4.09 7.32
C ILE A 385 -21.88 4.54 8.75
N TYR A 386 -21.01 5.52 8.88
CA TYR A 386 -20.57 6.09 10.15
C TYR A 386 -21.01 7.55 10.29
N CYS A 387 -21.49 7.93 11.46
CA CYS A 387 -21.67 9.32 11.87
C CYS A 387 -21.08 9.50 13.25
N PHE A 388 -20.24 10.53 13.43
CA PHE A 388 -19.60 10.81 14.73
C PHE A 388 -20.22 12.05 15.35
N ILE A 389 -20.76 11.89 16.56
CA ILE A 389 -21.43 12.97 17.31
C ILE A 389 -20.69 13.18 18.63
N GLN A 390 -20.29 14.42 18.87
CA GLN A 390 -19.76 14.86 20.14
C GLN A 390 -20.88 15.35 21.06
N LYS A 391 -20.88 14.92 22.32
CA LYS A 391 -21.73 15.46 23.39
C LYS A 391 -20.91 16.27 24.39
N TYR A 392 -21.29 17.51 24.65
CA TYR A 392 -20.68 18.30 25.73
C TYR A 392 -21.20 17.81 27.09
N ILE A 393 -20.29 17.46 28.00
CA ILE A 393 -20.67 16.88 29.31
C ILE A 393 -21.48 17.89 30.16
N LYS A 394 -21.11 19.17 30.12
CA LYS A 394 -21.75 20.21 30.94
C LYS A 394 -23.16 20.58 30.49
N THR A 395 -23.38 20.65 29.17
CA THR A 395 -24.64 21.18 28.62
C THR A 395 -25.53 20.11 27.99
N GLY A 396 -25.02 18.88 27.83
CA GLY A 396 -25.68 17.82 27.08
C GLY A 396 -25.76 18.06 25.57
N SER A 397 -25.33 19.23 25.08
CA SER A 397 -25.51 19.63 23.68
C SER A 397 -24.74 18.72 22.72
N LEU A 398 -25.41 18.32 21.64
CA LEU A 398 -24.84 17.49 20.59
C LEU A 398 -24.27 18.33 19.46
N CYS A 399 -23.14 17.88 18.91
CA CYS A 399 -22.54 18.40 17.70
C CYS A 399 -22.11 17.25 16.79
N ILE A 400 -22.44 17.30 15.51
CA ILE A 400 -21.83 16.39 14.53
C ILE A 400 -20.38 16.81 14.30
N LEU A 401 -19.49 15.83 14.13
CA LEU A 401 -18.07 16.04 13.89
C LEU A 401 -17.79 16.07 12.39
N ASN A 402 -17.59 17.28 11.85
CA ASN A 402 -17.06 17.47 10.49
C ASN A 402 -15.53 17.30 10.53
N GLY A 403 -15.08 16.05 10.52
CA GLY A 403 -13.72 15.72 10.95
C GLY A 403 -13.54 16.15 12.40
N GLY A 404 -12.51 16.94 12.71
CA GLY A 404 -12.26 17.40 14.08
C GLY A 404 -13.13 18.57 14.54
N SER A 405 -13.92 19.16 13.64
CA SER A 405 -14.66 20.40 13.88
C SER A 405 -16.11 20.11 14.24
N PRO A 406 -16.58 20.47 15.45
CA PRO A 406 -17.98 20.26 15.83
C PRO A 406 -18.90 21.28 15.17
N VAL A 407 -20.00 20.80 14.62
CA VAL A 407 -21.12 21.60 14.09
C VAL A 407 -22.34 21.31 14.96
N LYS A 408 -22.96 22.36 15.53
CA LYS A 408 -24.09 22.20 16.44
C LYS A 408 -25.27 21.50 15.76
N LEU A 409 -25.86 20.56 16.48
CA LEU A 409 -27.09 19.88 16.09
C LEU A 409 -28.30 20.54 16.77
N LYS A 410 -29.51 20.27 16.27
CA LYS A 410 -30.75 20.84 16.83
C LYS A 410 -30.95 20.33 18.26
N PRO A 411 -31.27 21.21 19.23
CA PRO A 411 -31.24 20.87 20.66
C PRO A 411 -32.34 19.92 21.13
N GLN A 412 -33.44 19.78 20.38
CA GLN A 412 -34.55 18.88 20.74
C GLN A 412 -34.34 17.42 20.31
N ARG A 413 -33.16 17.09 19.77
CA ARG A 413 -32.90 15.78 19.17
C ARG A 413 -31.77 15.07 19.88
N GLU A 414 -32.07 13.85 20.32
CA GLU A 414 -31.11 12.95 20.94
C GLU A 414 -30.37 12.09 19.88
N LEU A 415 -29.45 11.25 20.32
CA LEU A 415 -28.62 10.41 19.44
C LEU A 415 -29.47 9.44 18.61
N GLU A 416 -30.54 8.91 19.21
CA GLU A 416 -31.47 7.94 18.62
C GLU A 416 -32.13 8.52 17.36
N TYR A 417 -32.50 9.80 17.38
CA TYR A 417 -33.08 10.47 16.21
C TYR A 417 -32.15 10.37 14.99
N TYR A 418 -30.85 10.66 15.18
CA TYR A 418 -29.88 10.65 14.09
C TYR A 418 -29.60 9.23 13.60
N TYR A 419 -29.55 8.27 14.53
CA TYR A 419 -29.34 6.86 14.21
C TYR A 419 -30.52 6.26 13.42
N GLU A 420 -31.75 6.52 13.84
CA GLU A 420 -32.96 6.04 13.16
C GLU A 420 -33.08 6.62 11.74
N LYS A 421 -32.62 7.86 11.54
CA LYS A 421 -32.67 8.55 10.25
C LYS A 421 -31.45 8.32 9.35
N LEU A 422 -30.44 7.55 9.80
CA LEU A 422 -29.17 7.41 9.08
C LEU A 422 -29.34 6.92 7.64
N ASP A 423 -30.23 5.94 7.40
CA ASP A 423 -30.47 5.38 6.06
C ASP A 423 -31.15 6.39 5.13
N VAL A 424 -32.21 7.05 5.62
CA VAL A 424 -32.96 8.05 4.85
C VAL A 424 -32.07 9.25 4.51
N TYR A 425 -31.24 9.67 5.46
CA TYR A 425 -30.26 10.74 5.25
C TYR A 425 -29.17 10.33 4.27
N THR A 426 -28.62 9.12 4.40
CA THR A 426 -27.62 8.55 3.47
C THR A 426 -28.14 8.59 2.04
N ASN A 427 -29.36 8.08 1.81
CA ASN A 427 -29.98 8.09 0.49
C ASN A 427 -30.17 9.53 -0.02
N ALA A 428 -30.67 10.45 0.82
CA ALA A 428 -30.85 11.84 0.41
C ALA A 428 -29.54 12.54 0.03
N VAL A 429 -28.43 12.24 0.72
CA VAL A 429 -27.11 12.76 0.36
C VAL A 429 -26.62 12.15 -0.95
N GLN A 430 -26.82 10.85 -1.16
CA GLN A 430 -26.43 10.18 -2.39
C GLN A 430 -27.22 10.75 -3.59
N ASP A 431 -28.53 10.85 -3.48
CA ASP A 431 -29.41 11.45 -4.49
C ASP A 431 -28.96 12.88 -4.85
N PHE A 432 -28.55 13.67 -3.85
CA PHE A 432 -28.03 15.03 -4.07
C PHE A 432 -26.68 15.05 -4.80
N LEU A 433 -25.75 14.15 -4.44
CA LEU A 433 -24.42 14.09 -5.05
C LEU A 433 -24.49 13.55 -6.49
N ASP A 434 -25.38 12.59 -6.76
CA ASP A 434 -25.56 11.95 -8.06
C ASP A 434 -25.91 12.97 -9.16
N ILE A 435 -26.56 14.09 -8.81
CA ILE A 435 -26.85 15.22 -9.72
C ILE A 435 -25.57 15.77 -10.38
N PHE A 436 -24.45 15.77 -9.66
CA PHE A 436 -23.19 16.40 -10.10
C PHE A 436 -22.10 15.39 -10.43
N ASP A 437 -22.26 14.13 -10.01
CA ASP A 437 -21.21 13.12 -10.09
C ASP A 437 -20.76 12.85 -11.52
N SER A 438 -21.68 12.74 -12.48
CA SER A 438 -21.33 12.54 -13.90
C SER A 438 -20.43 13.67 -14.43
N SER A 439 -20.82 14.92 -14.18
CA SER A 439 -20.07 16.11 -14.60
C SER A 439 -18.70 16.20 -13.92
N LEU A 440 -18.62 15.96 -12.61
CA LEU A 440 -17.35 15.99 -11.89
C LEU A 440 -16.41 14.87 -12.36
N GLN A 441 -16.93 13.68 -12.65
CA GLN A 441 -16.13 12.57 -13.19
C GLN A 441 -15.66 12.82 -14.62
N GLU A 442 -16.47 13.45 -15.46
CA GLU A 442 -16.06 13.88 -16.80
C GLU A 442 -14.90 14.87 -16.74
N VAL A 443 -15.03 15.92 -15.93
CA VAL A 443 -13.96 16.92 -15.73
C VAL A 443 -12.69 16.26 -15.17
N SER A 444 -12.83 15.39 -14.17
CA SER A 444 -11.74 14.60 -13.60
C SER A 444 -11.02 13.74 -14.65
N THR A 445 -11.80 13.04 -15.48
CA THR A 445 -11.27 12.16 -16.54
C THR A 445 -10.51 12.96 -17.59
N LEU A 446 -11.03 14.12 -18.00
CA LEU A 446 -10.32 15.04 -18.89
C LEU A 446 -8.97 15.45 -18.28
N VAL A 447 -8.96 15.91 -17.02
CA VAL A 447 -7.74 16.33 -16.34
C VAL A 447 -6.69 15.23 -16.28
N ARG A 448 -7.09 14.00 -15.94
CA ARG A 448 -6.19 12.84 -15.90
C ARG A 448 -5.63 12.49 -17.28
N SER A 449 -6.42 12.67 -18.33
CA SER A 449 -6.04 12.27 -19.69
C SER A 449 -4.83 13.03 -20.25
N PHE A 450 -4.56 14.24 -19.77
CA PHE A 450 -3.34 15.00 -20.10
C PHE A 450 -2.30 15.01 -18.97
N GLY A 451 -2.51 14.21 -17.92
CA GLY A 451 -1.56 13.99 -16.83
C GLY A 451 -1.68 14.95 -15.65
N GLY A 452 -2.81 15.64 -15.50
CA GLY A 452 -3.16 16.33 -14.25
C GLY A 452 -3.70 15.38 -13.18
N SER A 453 -3.88 15.89 -11.96
CA SER A 453 -4.35 15.12 -10.79
C SER A 453 -5.76 14.55 -10.98
N GLY A 454 -6.71 15.37 -11.42
CA GLY A 454 -8.12 15.00 -11.53
C GLY A 454 -8.72 14.62 -10.17
N ARG A 455 -8.24 15.23 -9.09
CA ARG A 455 -8.78 15.01 -7.76
C ARG A 455 -10.04 15.86 -7.59
N ILE A 456 -11.15 15.22 -7.24
CA ILE A 456 -12.41 15.91 -6.93
C ILE A 456 -12.39 16.32 -5.45
N HIS A 457 -12.60 17.61 -5.20
CA HIS A 457 -12.63 18.24 -3.89
C HIS A 457 -13.88 19.12 -3.73
N GLY A 458 -15.04 18.49 -3.55
CA GLY A 458 -16.33 19.16 -3.65
C GLY A 458 -16.67 19.41 -5.11
N PHE A 459 -16.89 20.67 -5.47
CA PHE A 459 -17.15 21.13 -6.83
C PHE A 459 -15.88 21.57 -7.58
N ILE A 460 -14.70 21.36 -6.99
CA ILE A 460 -13.41 21.72 -7.58
C ILE A 460 -12.70 20.43 -8.02
N VAL A 461 -12.19 20.42 -9.24
CA VAL A 461 -11.31 19.37 -9.77
C VAL A 461 -9.90 19.94 -9.92
N ASP A 462 -8.95 19.35 -9.18
CA ASP A 462 -7.56 19.79 -9.18
C ASP A 462 -6.83 19.33 -10.45
N ILE A 463 -6.17 20.24 -11.15
CA ILE A 463 -5.20 19.92 -12.21
C ILE A 463 -3.84 19.67 -11.57
N ASP A 464 -3.42 20.61 -10.73
CA ASP A 464 -2.26 20.51 -9.85
C ASP A 464 -2.55 21.29 -8.55
N SER A 465 -1.52 21.66 -7.78
CA SER A 465 -1.70 22.33 -6.49
C SER A 465 -2.21 23.77 -6.58
N LEU A 466 -2.15 24.41 -7.75
CA LEU A 466 -2.51 25.82 -7.95
C LEU A 466 -3.50 26.04 -9.10
N ASN A 467 -3.63 25.08 -10.00
CA ASN A 467 -4.51 25.14 -11.17
C ASN A 467 -5.71 24.21 -10.97
N HIS A 468 -6.91 24.73 -11.18
CA HIS A 468 -8.14 24.03 -10.85
C HIS A 468 -9.25 24.30 -11.88
N LEU A 469 -10.24 23.42 -11.90
CA LEU A 469 -11.50 23.56 -12.63
C LEU A 469 -12.65 23.56 -11.62
N TYR A 470 -13.46 24.61 -11.56
CA TYR A 470 -14.63 24.67 -10.68
C TYR A 470 -15.91 24.41 -11.46
N LEU A 471 -16.70 23.41 -11.06
CA LEU A 471 -18.06 23.20 -11.55
C LEU A 471 -19.01 24.09 -10.75
N ASN A 472 -19.63 25.07 -11.39
CA ASN A 472 -20.64 25.88 -10.75
C ASN A 472 -21.94 25.05 -10.61
N PRO A 473 -22.42 24.77 -9.39
CA PRO A 473 -23.55 23.89 -9.20
C PRO A 473 -24.90 24.54 -9.54
N PHE A 474 -24.93 25.85 -9.82
CA PHE A 474 -26.16 26.56 -10.20
C PHE A 474 -26.43 26.54 -11.70
N ASP A 475 -25.39 26.63 -12.54
CA ASP A 475 -25.54 26.71 -14.01
C ASP A 475 -24.80 25.59 -14.75
N GLY A 476 -24.13 24.69 -14.03
CA GLY A 476 -23.37 23.57 -14.59
C GLY A 476 -22.09 23.97 -15.32
N LYS A 477 -21.70 25.25 -15.32
CA LYS A 477 -20.54 25.72 -16.07
C LYS A 477 -19.24 25.41 -15.34
N VAL A 478 -18.24 24.95 -16.09
CA VAL A 478 -16.89 24.74 -15.57
C VAL A 478 -16.06 26.01 -15.77
N THR A 479 -15.42 26.49 -14.69
CA THR A 479 -14.59 27.69 -14.68
C THR A 479 -13.13 27.32 -14.41
N PRO A 480 -12.21 27.50 -15.38
CA PRO A 480 -10.78 27.31 -15.17
C PRO A 480 -10.16 28.47 -14.38
N TYR A 481 -9.40 28.19 -13.33
CA TYR A 481 -8.74 29.24 -12.56
C TYR A 481 -7.41 28.80 -11.93
N TYR A 482 -6.56 29.79 -11.67
CA TYR A 482 -5.33 29.66 -10.90
C TYR A 482 -5.52 30.34 -9.54
N ALA A 483 -5.08 29.71 -8.46
CA ALA A 483 -5.20 30.25 -7.10
C ALA A 483 -3.95 30.05 -6.27
N THR A 484 -3.49 31.12 -5.61
CA THR A 484 -2.42 31.06 -4.59
C THR A 484 -3.00 30.98 -3.17
N SER A 485 -4.24 31.43 -3.00
CA SER A 485 -4.98 31.39 -1.75
C SER A 485 -6.49 31.42 -2.02
N ILE A 486 -7.29 31.21 -0.97
CA ILE A 486 -8.76 31.31 -1.07
C ILE A 486 -9.24 32.71 -1.53
N ASN A 487 -8.44 33.74 -1.29
CA ASN A 487 -8.77 35.13 -1.60
C ASN A 487 -8.09 35.64 -2.88
N ASP A 488 -7.20 34.86 -3.49
CA ASP A 488 -6.42 35.32 -4.65
C ASP A 488 -6.54 34.33 -5.80
N LYS A 489 -7.45 34.64 -6.74
CA LYS A 489 -7.82 33.78 -7.86
C LYS A 489 -7.79 34.55 -9.16
N TYR A 490 -7.30 33.89 -10.21
CA TYR A 490 -7.23 34.41 -11.57
C TYR A 490 -8.01 33.46 -12.48
N VAL A 491 -9.20 33.88 -12.90
CA VAL A 491 -10.08 33.09 -13.77
C VAL A 491 -9.65 33.26 -15.22
N TYR A 492 -9.48 32.15 -15.92
CA TYR A 492 -9.12 32.09 -17.33
C TYR A 492 -10.34 31.77 -18.19
N LYS A 493 -10.31 32.22 -19.44
CA LYS A 493 -11.38 31.96 -20.41
C LYS A 493 -11.58 30.46 -20.69
N ASN A 494 -10.49 29.71 -20.81
CA ASN A 494 -10.50 28.30 -21.16
C ASN A 494 -9.29 27.54 -20.57
N ILE A 495 -9.38 26.21 -20.56
CA ILE A 495 -8.35 25.34 -19.99
C ILE A 495 -7.01 25.49 -20.71
N ALA A 496 -7.04 25.66 -22.04
CA ALA A 496 -5.84 25.87 -22.84
C ALA A 496 -5.06 27.14 -22.41
N SER A 497 -5.78 28.24 -22.15
CA SER A 497 -5.19 29.49 -21.65
C SER A 497 -4.59 29.32 -20.25
N LEU A 498 -5.32 28.66 -19.33
CA LEU A 498 -4.81 28.37 -17.99
C LEU A 498 -3.49 27.59 -18.06
N LEU A 499 -3.49 26.46 -18.78
CA LEU A 499 -2.32 25.60 -18.89
C LEU A 499 -1.16 26.31 -19.60
N ARG A 500 -1.41 27.02 -20.71
CA ARG A 500 -0.35 27.72 -21.46
C ARG A 500 0.42 28.71 -20.61
N PHE A 501 -0.26 29.45 -19.72
CA PHE A 501 0.34 30.50 -18.91
C PHE A 501 0.74 30.07 -17.49
N ARG A 502 0.24 28.94 -16.98
CA ARG A 502 0.53 28.48 -15.61
C ARG A 502 1.23 27.14 -15.51
N ASN A 503 1.11 26.27 -16.53
CA ASN A 503 1.76 24.96 -16.54
C ASN A 503 2.04 24.49 -17.97
N ILE A 504 3.17 24.95 -18.54
CA ILE A 504 3.53 24.66 -19.93
C ILE A 504 3.75 23.16 -20.20
N GLY A 505 4.21 22.41 -19.18
CA GLY A 505 4.41 20.96 -19.30
C GLY A 505 3.10 20.21 -19.54
N LEU A 506 2.05 20.56 -18.77
CA LEU A 506 0.71 20.00 -18.98
C LEU A 506 0.05 20.54 -20.26
N TYR A 507 0.28 21.80 -20.62
CA TYR A 507 -0.19 22.35 -21.89
C TYR A 507 0.31 21.55 -23.10
N ASN A 508 1.60 21.19 -23.13
CA ASN A 508 2.17 20.40 -24.23
C ASN A 508 1.54 19.00 -24.30
N LYS A 509 1.26 18.36 -23.15
CA LYS A 509 0.54 17.08 -23.10
C LYS A 509 -0.90 17.23 -23.57
N TYR A 510 -1.53 18.34 -23.23
CA TYR A 510 -2.88 18.67 -23.64
C TYR A 510 -3.01 18.88 -25.15
N GLN A 511 -2.06 19.57 -25.77
CA GLN A 511 -2.01 19.71 -27.23
C GLN A 511 -1.87 18.35 -27.93
N LYS A 512 -0.98 17.48 -27.45
CA LYS A 512 -0.85 16.11 -27.98
C LYS A 512 -2.15 15.31 -27.86
N LEU A 513 -2.91 15.52 -26.78
CA LEU A 513 -4.22 14.90 -26.62
C LEU A 513 -5.21 15.39 -27.69
N LEU A 514 -5.25 16.70 -27.95
CA LEU A 514 -6.08 17.31 -29.00
C LEU A 514 -5.70 16.79 -30.40
N GLU A 515 -4.40 16.71 -30.69
CA GLU A 515 -3.87 16.22 -31.97
C GLU A 515 -4.11 14.73 -32.20
N SER A 516 -4.29 13.94 -31.13
CA SER A 516 -4.50 12.48 -31.22
C SER A 516 -5.84 12.06 -31.83
N GLY A 517 -6.71 13.01 -32.21
CA GLY A 517 -8.02 12.73 -32.79
C GLY A 517 -9.01 12.09 -31.81
N LYS A 518 -8.69 12.07 -30.50
CA LYS A 518 -9.64 11.65 -29.47
C LYS A 518 -10.81 12.62 -29.45
N ASP A 519 -12.01 12.08 -29.51
CA ASP A 519 -13.22 12.87 -29.38
C ASP A 519 -13.31 13.50 -27.97
N LEU A 520 -13.19 14.83 -27.93
CA LEU A 520 -13.32 15.65 -26.71
C LEU A 520 -14.69 16.35 -26.65
N SER A 521 -15.60 16.14 -27.60
CA SER A 521 -16.97 16.67 -27.54
C SER A 521 -17.73 16.14 -26.32
N LYS A 522 -17.36 14.95 -25.82
CA LYS A 522 -17.82 14.43 -24.53
C LYS A 522 -17.43 15.28 -23.30
N PHE A 523 -16.70 16.39 -23.48
CA PHE A 523 -16.31 17.30 -22.39
C PHE A 523 -16.80 18.74 -22.66
N ASP A 524 -17.90 18.92 -23.39
CA ASP A 524 -18.43 20.22 -23.82
C ASP A 524 -18.66 21.23 -22.66
N MET A 525 -18.88 20.74 -21.44
CA MET A 525 -19.03 21.59 -20.25
C MET A 525 -17.73 22.32 -19.85
N VAL A 526 -16.57 21.82 -20.28
CA VAL A 526 -15.26 22.42 -20.02
C VAL A 526 -14.94 23.42 -21.13
N PRO A 527 -14.73 24.71 -20.82
CA PRO A 527 -14.36 25.68 -21.84
C PRO A 527 -13.05 25.29 -22.52
N ASN A 528 -13.16 24.81 -23.76
CA ASN A 528 -12.09 24.14 -24.49
C ASN A 528 -11.78 24.77 -25.86
N GLU A 529 -12.02 26.07 -25.97
CA GLU A 529 -11.69 26.89 -27.14
C GLU A 529 -10.17 27.02 -27.30
N HIS A 530 -9.48 25.92 -27.62
CA HIS A 530 -8.02 25.79 -27.66
C HIS A 530 -7.36 26.68 -28.72
N GLN A 531 -8.12 27.12 -29.72
CA GLN A 531 -7.67 28.11 -30.72
C GLN A 531 -7.70 29.55 -30.19
N LEU A 532 -8.47 29.83 -29.12
CA LEU A 532 -8.64 31.14 -28.52
C LEU A 532 -7.83 31.26 -27.23
N ILE A 533 -6.50 31.29 -27.36
CA ILE A 533 -5.59 31.46 -26.22
C ILE A 533 -5.51 32.94 -25.84
N SER A 534 -5.76 33.25 -24.56
CA SER A 534 -5.66 34.60 -24.03
C SER A 534 -4.96 34.63 -22.68
N LYS A 535 -4.08 35.61 -22.47
CA LYS A 535 -3.46 35.88 -21.16
C LYS A 535 -4.41 36.66 -20.24
N SER A 536 -5.53 37.16 -20.75
CA SER A 536 -6.49 37.93 -19.96
C SER A 536 -7.09 37.05 -18.84
N THR A 537 -7.19 37.64 -17.65
CA THR A 537 -7.76 36.98 -16.48
C THR A 537 -8.67 37.92 -15.74
N ILE A 538 -9.69 37.36 -15.10
CA ILE A 538 -10.53 38.09 -14.15
C ILE A 538 -10.00 37.78 -12.75
N HIS A 539 -9.49 38.80 -12.06
CA HIS A 539 -9.08 38.67 -10.67
C HIS A 539 -10.31 38.62 -9.77
N SER A 540 -10.38 37.63 -8.89
CA SER A 540 -11.52 37.43 -7.97
C SER A 540 -11.06 37.20 -6.55
N VAL A 541 -11.46 38.12 -5.67
CA VAL A 541 -11.23 38.04 -4.22
C VAL A 541 -12.36 37.36 -3.46
N LYS A 542 -13.47 37.04 -4.13
CA LYS A 542 -14.64 36.37 -3.53
C LYS A 542 -14.31 34.94 -3.09
N THR A 543 -14.87 34.50 -1.97
CA THR A 543 -14.63 33.14 -1.42
C THR A 543 -15.78 32.16 -1.62
N GLU A 544 -16.84 32.60 -2.30
CA GLU A 544 -18.08 31.84 -2.56
C GLU A 544 -17.82 30.43 -3.11
N ILE A 545 -16.99 30.30 -4.15
CA ILE A 545 -16.57 29.01 -4.74
C ILE A 545 -16.15 27.99 -3.66
N TYR A 546 -15.36 28.43 -2.67
CA TYR A 546 -14.89 27.55 -1.60
C TYR A 546 -15.94 27.25 -0.54
N LYS A 547 -16.94 28.12 -0.33
CA LYS A 547 -18.04 27.85 0.59
C LYS A 547 -18.88 26.67 0.08
N PHE A 548 -19.34 26.75 -1.17
CA PHE A 548 -20.11 25.68 -1.83
C PHE A 548 -19.30 24.38 -1.87
N SER A 549 -18.06 24.47 -2.34
CA SER A 549 -17.20 23.30 -2.48
C SER A 549 -16.91 22.63 -1.14
N ARG A 550 -16.84 23.37 -0.02
CA ARG A 550 -16.63 22.80 1.31
C ARG A 550 -17.82 21.99 1.80
N ILE A 551 -19.05 22.46 1.53
CA ILE A 551 -20.27 21.72 1.88
C ILE A 551 -20.34 20.43 1.07
N ALA A 552 -20.21 20.54 -0.27
CA ALA A 552 -20.19 19.38 -1.15
C ALA A 552 -19.09 18.40 -0.75
N LYS A 553 -17.89 18.89 -0.42
CA LYS A 553 -16.79 18.04 0.07
C LYS A 553 -17.16 17.33 1.37
N GLY A 554 -17.85 18.01 2.29
CA GLY A 554 -18.34 17.41 3.53
C GLY A 554 -19.32 16.27 3.29
N LEU A 555 -20.21 16.42 2.31
CA LEU A 555 -21.16 15.37 1.88
C LEU A 555 -20.47 14.22 1.15
N GLN A 556 -19.51 14.50 0.27
CA GLN A 556 -18.72 13.51 -0.46
C GLN A 556 -17.92 12.55 0.43
N TYR A 557 -17.72 12.85 1.72
CA TYR A 557 -17.12 11.87 2.65
C TYR A 557 -17.99 10.62 2.85
N LEU A 558 -19.30 10.73 2.58
CA LEU A 558 -20.20 9.59 2.55
C LEU A 558 -19.79 8.60 1.46
N SER A 559 -19.58 9.05 0.23
CA SER A 559 -19.17 8.17 -0.86
C SER A 559 -17.69 7.75 -0.77
N GLN A 560 -16.82 8.64 -0.29
CA GLN A 560 -15.37 8.41 -0.23
C GLN A 560 -14.93 7.45 0.88
N ILE A 561 -15.46 7.63 2.10
CA ILE A 561 -15.01 6.86 3.27
C ILE A 561 -16.17 6.35 4.14
N LYS A 562 -17.41 6.44 3.65
CA LYS A 562 -18.64 6.02 4.37
C LYS A 562 -18.93 6.82 5.64
N VAL A 563 -18.58 8.10 5.67
CA VAL A 563 -18.77 8.97 6.85
C VAL A 563 -19.66 10.16 6.55
N ILE A 564 -20.73 10.32 7.34
CA ILE A 564 -21.54 11.54 7.39
C ILE A 564 -20.83 12.57 8.28
N ARG A 565 -20.48 13.72 7.69
CA ARG A 565 -19.80 14.84 8.38
C ARG A 565 -20.66 16.08 8.56
N ILE A 566 -21.77 16.17 7.84
CA ILE A 566 -22.71 17.29 7.86
C ILE A 566 -24.12 16.72 7.97
N TRP A 567 -24.95 17.37 8.79
CA TRP A 567 -26.36 17.01 8.95
C TRP A 567 -27.26 18.22 8.67
N ASN A 568 -28.19 18.09 7.71
CA ASN A 568 -29.26 19.06 7.47
C ASN A 568 -30.56 18.35 7.07
N ASP A 569 -31.61 18.47 7.88
CA ASP A 569 -32.87 17.75 7.63
C ASP A 569 -33.60 18.16 6.36
N ASN A 570 -33.34 19.38 5.87
CA ASN A 570 -33.95 19.86 4.65
C ASN A 570 -33.59 18.94 3.45
N LEU A 571 -32.45 18.22 3.51
CA LEU A 571 -32.10 17.19 2.53
C LEU A 571 -33.09 16.03 2.51
N MET A 572 -33.67 15.67 3.66
CA MET A 572 -34.65 14.58 3.77
C MET A 572 -36.07 15.03 3.45
N GLU A 573 -36.41 16.29 3.76
CA GLU A 573 -37.77 16.83 3.62
C GLU A 573 -38.12 17.19 2.17
N LYS A 574 -37.14 17.55 1.35
CA LYS A 574 -37.33 18.04 -0.02
C LYS A 574 -37.22 16.93 -1.10
N ARG A 575 -37.99 15.85 -0.95
CA ARG A 575 -38.02 14.69 -1.86
C ARG A 575 -39.13 14.72 -2.94
N SER A 576 -39.71 15.86 -3.27
CA SER A 576 -40.61 15.94 -4.43
C SER A 576 -39.81 16.09 -5.72
N GLU A 577 -40.25 15.45 -6.81
CA GLU A 577 -39.59 15.39 -8.13
C GLU A 577 -39.32 16.77 -8.81
N ASP A 578 -39.67 17.89 -8.15
CA ASP A 578 -39.54 19.27 -8.62
C ASP A 578 -38.56 20.14 -7.79
N VAL A 579 -37.74 19.57 -6.89
CA VAL A 579 -36.84 20.40 -6.08
C VAL A 579 -35.62 20.82 -6.91
N ASP A 580 -35.64 22.09 -7.31
CA ASP A 580 -34.50 22.79 -7.91
C ASP A 580 -33.24 22.58 -7.04
N SER A 581 -32.21 21.95 -7.61
CA SER A 581 -30.93 21.70 -6.94
C SER A 581 -30.31 22.99 -6.39
N ARG A 582 -30.62 24.14 -6.99
CA ARG A 582 -30.25 25.47 -6.50
C ARG A 582 -30.86 25.77 -5.14
N VAL A 583 -32.13 25.42 -4.91
CA VAL A 583 -32.82 25.63 -3.63
C VAL A 583 -32.22 24.76 -2.54
N LEU A 584 -31.86 23.51 -2.83
CA LEU A 584 -31.14 22.64 -1.89
C LEU A 584 -29.75 23.18 -1.56
N ILE A 585 -29.02 23.70 -2.55
CA ILE A 585 -27.69 24.29 -2.34
C ILE A 585 -27.79 25.56 -1.47
N THR A 586 -28.73 26.46 -1.78
CA THR A 586 -28.95 27.69 -1.00
C THR A 586 -29.30 27.37 0.45
N ASP A 587 -30.22 26.43 0.68
CA ASP A 587 -30.61 25.97 2.02
C ASP A 587 -29.43 25.40 2.83
N LEU A 588 -28.53 24.66 2.17
CA LEU A 588 -27.36 24.07 2.84
C LEU A 588 -26.34 25.12 3.31
N ILE A 589 -26.39 26.34 2.77
CA ILE A 589 -25.45 27.42 3.07
C ILE A 589 -25.95 28.31 4.20
N GLY A 590 -27.25 28.25 4.51
CA GLY A 590 -27.86 29.08 5.53
C GLY A 590 -27.91 30.54 5.12
N GLU A 591 -28.45 30.83 3.94
CA GLU A 591 -28.99 32.16 3.60
C GLU A 591 -30.45 32.28 4.01
#